data_AF-A0A1M4ZZS2-F1
#
_entry.id   AF-A0A1M4ZZS2-F1
#
_cell.length_a   1.000
_cell.length_b   1.000
_cell.length_c   1.000
_cell.angle_alpha   90.00
_cell.angle_beta   90.00
_cell.angle_gamma   90.00
#
_symmetry.space_group_name_H-M   'P 1'
#
loop_
_entity.id
_entity.type
_entity.pdbx_description
1 polymer ?
#
loop_
_entity_poly.entity_id
_entity_poly.type
_entity_poly.pdbx_seq_one_letter_code
_entity_poly.pdbx_strand_id
1 'polypeptide(L)'
;MNDITLFMEGYKPALYDTVMSKRFMGWLPQLQEYPYIDEGINLIPDVKFYLFFQTENQKRDFQSKVSKFAVPSIEFHRLLGQTLGYPPKAVDFYIRCEQEPSLKPLKVGMHYQGVSCNGSVYDLIDNCNWLWDTYSSKDLPNEPLQVRIGYNMYSAGWGDIERIKEIQQIAFSELPISEITVK
;
A
#
# COMPACT_ATOMS: atom_id res chain seq x y z
N MET A 1 -4.95 -1.61 -14.55
CA MET A 1 -4.66 -0.17 -14.73
C MET A 1 -3.52 0.20 -13.79
N ASN A 2 -2.64 1.15 -14.12
CA ASN A 2 -1.54 1.49 -13.21
C ASN A 2 -2.00 2.50 -12.13
N ASP A 3 -1.30 2.51 -11.00
CA ASP A 3 -1.55 3.39 -9.84
C ASP A 3 -1.55 4.90 -10.15
N ILE A 4 -0.73 5.36 -11.11
CA ILE A 4 -0.68 6.77 -11.53
C ILE A 4 -1.97 7.15 -12.26
N THR A 5 -2.41 6.33 -13.20
CA THR A 5 -3.66 6.58 -13.93
C THR A 5 -4.86 6.56 -12.98
N LEU A 6 -4.92 5.60 -12.06
CA LEU A 6 -5.97 5.52 -11.05
C LEU A 6 -5.94 6.69 -10.05
N PHE A 7 -4.76 7.24 -9.77
CA PHE A 7 -4.65 8.51 -9.05
C PHE A 7 -5.22 9.65 -9.90
N MET A 8 -4.80 9.82 -11.15
CA MET A 8 -5.31 10.92 -12.00
C MET A 8 -6.82 10.86 -12.24
N GLU A 9 -7.42 9.67 -12.21
CA GLU A 9 -8.86 9.46 -12.33
C GLU A 9 -9.63 9.62 -11.00
N GLY A 10 -8.94 9.88 -9.89
CA GLY A 10 -9.55 10.14 -8.58
C GLY A 10 -9.87 8.89 -7.75
N TYR A 11 -9.56 7.69 -8.23
CA TYR A 11 -9.82 6.44 -7.51
C TYR A 11 -8.82 6.19 -6.38
N LYS A 12 -7.54 6.53 -6.60
CA LYS A 12 -6.50 6.42 -5.57
C LYS A 12 -6.37 7.77 -4.83
N PRO A 13 -6.41 7.81 -3.49
CA PRO A 13 -6.49 9.07 -2.74
C PRO A 13 -5.20 9.90 -2.77
N ALA A 14 -4.04 9.24 -2.87
CA ALA A 14 -2.74 9.88 -2.92
C ALA A 14 -1.74 9.00 -3.67
N LEU A 15 -0.66 9.61 -4.18
CA LEU A 15 0.41 8.92 -4.87
C LEU A 15 1.76 9.30 -4.24
N TYR A 16 2.55 8.31 -3.85
CA TYR A 16 3.88 8.50 -3.30
C TYR A 16 4.92 7.73 -4.11
N ASP A 17 5.84 8.44 -4.74
CA ASP A 17 6.88 7.84 -5.59
C ASP A 17 8.14 8.73 -5.57
N THR A 18 9.18 8.30 -6.26
CA THR A 18 10.51 8.91 -6.24
C THR A 18 11.06 9.14 -7.64
N VAL A 19 11.95 10.12 -7.77
CA VAL A 19 12.71 10.40 -9.01
C VAL A 19 13.56 9.23 -9.50
N MET A 20 13.82 8.22 -8.66
CA MET A 20 14.49 6.98 -9.08
C MET A 20 13.61 6.10 -9.99
N SER A 21 12.29 6.25 -9.94
CA SER A 21 11.34 5.50 -10.77
C SER A 21 11.25 6.12 -12.16
N LYS A 22 11.85 5.47 -13.16
CA LYS A 22 11.77 5.92 -14.58
C LYS A 22 10.33 6.09 -15.05
N ARG A 23 9.45 5.19 -14.60
CA ARG A 23 8.02 5.23 -14.87
C ARG A 23 7.41 6.50 -14.31
N PHE A 24 7.63 6.80 -13.03
CA PHE A 24 7.14 8.02 -12.39
C PHE A 24 7.65 9.28 -13.07
N MET A 25 8.95 9.34 -13.39
CA MET A 25 9.54 10.50 -14.06
C MET A 25 8.89 10.82 -15.42
N GLY A 26 8.39 9.81 -16.13
CA GLY A 26 7.63 10.01 -17.36
C GLY A 26 6.26 10.67 -17.18
N TRP A 27 5.68 10.60 -15.97
CA TRP A 27 4.38 11.18 -15.60
C TRP A 27 4.48 12.42 -14.72
N LEU A 28 5.68 12.76 -14.22
CA LEU A 28 5.88 13.89 -13.31
C LEU A 28 5.34 15.21 -13.87
N PRO A 29 5.53 15.59 -15.15
CA PRO A 29 4.99 16.83 -15.68
C PRO A 29 3.46 16.96 -15.53
N GLN A 30 2.72 15.87 -15.75
CA GLN A 30 1.27 15.83 -15.60
C GLN A 30 0.85 15.82 -14.13
N LEU A 31 1.59 15.11 -13.28
CA LEU A 31 1.30 15.04 -11.85
C LEU A 31 1.53 16.38 -11.14
N GLN A 32 2.39 17.26 -11.66
CA GLN A 32 2.62 18.59 -11.12
C GLN A 32 1.40 19.53 -11.21
N GLU A 33 0.35 19.15 -11.94
CA GLU A 33 -0.95 19.84 -11.91
C GLU A 33 -1.74 19.57 -10.62
N TYR A 34 -1.36 18.54 -9.85
CA TYR A 34 -1.99 18.15 -8.60
C TYR A 34 -1.26 18.75 -7.38
N PRO A 35 -1.97 18.99 -6.27
CA PRO A 35 -1.35 19.35 -4.99
C PRO A 35 -0.31 18.31 -4.55
N TYR A 36 0.91 18.73 -4.24
CA TYR A 36 1.97 17.83 -3.77
C TYR A 36 2.85 18.39 -2.66
N ILE A 37 3.59 17.49 -2.02
CA ILE A 37 4.70 17.75 -1.10
C ILE A 37 5.93 17.03 -1.67
N ASP A 38 7.08 17.67 -1.67
CA ASP A 38 8.34 17.11 -2.18
C ASP A 38 9.56 17.40 -1.28
N GLU A 39 9.31 17.94 -0.08
CA GLU A 39 10.29 18.23 0.95
C GLU A 39 9.83 17.64 2.29
N GLY A 40 10.78 17.23 3.14
CA GLY A 40 10.50 16.75 4.49
C GLY A 40 9.76 15.41 4.56
N ILE A 41 9.70 14.65 3.47
CA ILE A 41 9.02 13.35 3.37
C ILE A 41 9.93 12.20 2.92
N ASN A 42 11.23 12.44 2.78
CA ASN A 42 12.17 11.48 2.19
C ASN A 42 12.37 10.26 3.10
N LEU A 43 12.26 9.06 2.52
CA LEU A 43 12.54 7.79 3.22
C LEU A 43 13.96 7.28 3.02
N ILE A 44 14.65 7.78 2.00
CA ILE A 44 16.03 7.40 1.66
C ILE A 44 16.84 8.70 1.61
N PRO A 45 18.02 8.77 2.26
CA PRO A 45 18.91 9.92 2.16
C PRO A 45 19.21 10.27 0.71
N ASP A 46 19.24 11.57 0.38
CA ASP A 46 19.57 12.12 -0.93
C ASP A 46 18.66 11.70 -2.10
N VAL A 47 17.54 11.04 -1.81
CA VAL A 47 16.53 10.67 -2.80
C VAL A 47 15.32 11.56 -2.64
N LYS A 48 14.94 12.25 -3.72
CA LYS A 48 13.73 13.09 -3.74
C LYS A 48 12.48 12.22 -3.90
N PHE A 49 11.52 12.42 -3.01
CA PHE A 49 10.19 11.83 -3.08
C PHE A 49 9.14 12.91 -3.34
N TYR A 50 8.01 12.48 -3.88
CA TYR A 50 6.81 13.31 -4.03
C TYR A 50 5.62 12.58 -3.44
N LEU A 51 4.78 13.29 -2.70
CA LEU A 51 3.47 12.86 -2.24
C LEU A 51 2.41 13.77 -2.87
N PHE A 52 1.67 13.25 -3.85
CA PHE A 52 0.56 13.94 -4.52
C PHE A 52 -0.77 13.61 -3.86
N PHE A 53 -1.70 14.56 -3.92
CA PHE A 53 -3.05 14.50 -3.36
C PHE A 53 -4.07 14.92 -4.42
N GLN A 54 -5.33 14.45 -4.29
CA GLN A 54 -6.41 14.90 -5.17
C GLN A 54 -6.76 16.38 -4.95
N THR A 55 -6.58 16.89 -3.73
CA THR A 55 -7.03 18.24 -3.36
C THR A 55 -6.07 18.94 -2.39
N GLU A 56 -6.06 20.28 -2.42
CA GLU A 56 -5.30 21.10 -1.48
C GLU A 56 -5.74 20.88 -0.02
N ASN A 57 -7.00 20.49 0.21
CA ASN A 57 -7.47 20.15 1.56
C ASN A 57 -6.78 18.91 2.10
N GLN A 58 -6.69 17.84 1.31
CA GLN A 58 -5.99 16.62 1.71
C GLN A 58 -4.50 16.87 1.99
N LYS A 59 -3.84 17.68 1.14
CA LYS A 59 -2.46 18.10 1.35
C LYS A 59 -2.29 18.85 2.68
N ARG A 60 -3.12 19.87 2.94
CA ARG A 60 -3.07 20.65 4.19
C ARG A 60 -3.34 19.79 5.41
N ASP A 61 -4.30 18.89 5.34
CA ASP A 61 -4.61 17.96 6.43
C ASP A 61 -3.42 17.06 6.74
N PHE A 62 -2.74 16.53 5.71
CA PHE A 62 -1.52 15.75 5.88
C PHE A 62 -0.40 16.58 6.53
N GLN A 63 -0.11 17.77 6.01
CA GLN A 63 0.92 18.66 6.55
C GLN A 63 0.66 19.04 8.02
N SER A 64 -0.60 19.27 8.39
CA SER A 64 -0.97 19.60 9.77
C SER A 64 -0.74 18.45 10.76
N LYS A 65 -0.80 17.20 10.28
CA LYS A 65 -0.55 15.99 11.08
C LYS A 65 0.94 15.67 11.11
N VAL A 66 1.63 15.79 9.97
CA VAL A 66 3.05 15.45 9.82
C VAL A 66 3.96 16.36 10.64
N SER A 67 3.60 17.63 10.80
CA SER A 67 4.38 18.60 11.58
C SER A 67 4.47 18.26 13.08
N LYS A 68 3.71 17.27 13.55
CA LYS A 68 3.67 16.83 14.95
C LYS A 68 4.71 15.76 15.28
N PHE A 69 5.42 15.22 14.29
CA PHE A 69 6.38 14.15 14.49
C PHE A 69 7.59 14.27 13.55
N ALA A 70 8.69 13.60 13.91
CA ALA A 70 9.89 13.54 13.08
C ALA A 70 9.66 12.70 11.82
N VAL A 71 10.43 12.96 10.77
CA VAL A 71 10.40 12.17 9.53
C VAL A 71 11.80 11.59 9.25
N PRO A 72 11.92 10.27 8.99
CA PRO A 72 10.89 9.24 9.14
C PRO A 72 10.66 8.86 10.62
N SER A 73 9.43 8.51 10.97
CA SER A 73 9.01 7.95 12.27
C SER A 73 7.90 6.91 12.08
N ILE A 74 7.58 6.15 13.13
CA ILE A 74 6.48 5.18 13.11
C ILE A 74 5.14 5.89 12.81
N GLU A 75 4.92 7.04 13.43
CA GLU A 75 3.76 7.89 13.23
C GLU A 75 3.68 8.41 11.80
N PHE A 76 4.82 8.78 11.21
CA PHE A 76 4.92 9.13 9.80
C PHE A 76 4.52 7.97 8.89
N HIS A 77 5.10 6.78 9.09
CA HIS A 77 4.75 5.60 8.28
C HIS A 77 3.28 5.23 8.39
N ARG A 78 2.70 5.35 9.60
CA ARG A 78 1.26 5.15 9.82
C ARG A 78 0.43 6.12 9.00
N LEU A 79 0.70 7.42 9.13
CA LEU A 79 -0.03 8.46 8.42
C LEU A 79 0.13 8.31 6.91
N LEU A 80 1.35 8.03 6.42
CA LEU A 80 1.63 7.83 5.01
C LEU A 80 0.82 6.65 4.44
N GLY A 81 0.84 5.49 5.10
CA GLY A 81 0.07 4.32 4.64
C GLY A 81 -1.43 4.57 4.57
N GLN A 82 -2.00 5.23 5.58
CA GLN A 82 -3.41 5.64 5.58
C GLN A 82 -3.72 6.61 4.45
N THR A 83 -2.84 7.58 4.21
CA THR A 83 -2.99 8.59 3.15
C THR A 83 -2.97 7.96 1.76
N LEU A 84 -2.14 6.91 1.57
CA LEU A 84 -2.04 6.17 0.32
C LEU A 84 -3.21 5.21 0.05
N GLY A 85 -4.15 5.10 1.00
CA GLY A 85 -5.31 4.22 0.90
C GLY A 85 -4.95 2.76 1.13
N TYR A 86 -4.02 2.48 2.04
CA TYR A 86 -3.70 1.10 2.40
C TYR A 86 -4.68 0.55 3.45
N PRO A 87 -4.95 -0.77 3.44
CA PRO A 87 -5.73 -1.41 4.49
C PRO A 87 -5.15 -1.10 5.88
N PRO A 88 -5.96 -0.75 6.89
CA PRO A 88 -5.46 -0.42 8.22
C PRO A 88 -4.59 -1.52 8.85
N LYS A 89 -5.00 -2.79 8.70
CA LYS A 89 -4.23 -3.94 9.20
C LYS A 89 -2.89 -4.11 8.49
N ALA A 90 -2.81 -3.79 7.20
CA ALA A 90 -1.55 -3.78 6.46
C ALA A 90 -0.60 -2.68 6.96
N VAL A 91 -1.13 -1.49 7.29
CA VAL A 91 -0.35 -0.40 7.90
C VAL A 91 0.17 -0.79 9.28
N ASP A 92 -0.68 -1.37 10.13
CA ASP A 92 -0.27 -1.82 11.46
C ASP A 92 0.78 -2.94 11.38
N PHE A 93 0.65 -3.88 10.44
CA PHE A 93 1.64 -4.92 10.22
C PHE A 93 3.00 -4.36 9.76
N TYR A 94 3.00 -3.38 8.86
CA TYR A 94 4.24 -2.70 8.45
C TYR A 94 4.97 -2.09 9.65
N ILE A 95 4.25 -1.35 10.50
CA ILE A 95 4.82 -0.74 11.70
C ILE A 95 5.40 -1.79 12.63
N ARG A 96 4.67 -2.89 12.85
CA ARG A 96 5.16 -4.00 13.67
C ARG A 96 6.43 -4.62 13.09
N CYS A 97 6.55 -4.76 11.77
CA CYS A 97 7.76 -5.28 11.13
C CYS A 97 8.98 -4.36 11.29
N GLU A 98 8.77 -3.05 11.36
CA GLU A 98 9.85 -2.09 11.62
C GLU A 98 10.36 -2.19 13.07
N GLN A 99 9.48 -2.52 14.01
CA GLN A 99 9.81 -2.72 15.42
C GLN A 99 10.35 -4.14 15.70
N GLU A 100 9.81 -5.14 14.99
CA GLU A 100 10.07 -6.55 15.17
C GLU A 100 10.35 -7.22 13.80
N PRO A 101 11.62 -7.18 13.33
CA PRO A 101 11.98 -7.71 12.02
C PRO A 101 11.74 -9.22 11.84
N SER A 102 11.60 -9.99 12.93
CA SER A 102 11.23 -11.42 12.89
C SER A 102 9.84 -11.66 12.30
N LEU A 103 8.97 -10.64 12.20
CA LEU A 103 7.66 -10.76 11.57
C LEU A 103 7.72 -10.73 10.03
N LYS A 104 8.86 -10.35 9.43
CA LYS A 104 9.04 -10.25 7.96
C LYS A 104 8.71 -11.53 7.17
N PRO A 105 8.94 -12.76 7.66
CA PRO A 105 8.52 -13.98 6.99
C PRO A 105 7.00 -14.09 6.81
N LEU A 106 6.20 -13.44 7.66
CA LEU A 106 4.72 -13.45 7.58
C LEU A 106 4.17 -12.55 6.46
N LYS A 107 5.05 -11.85 5.75
CA LYS A 107 4.68 -10.81 4.78
C LYS A 107 4.13 -11.41 3.49
N VAL A 108 2.94 -10.94 3.10
CA VAL A 108 2.35 -11.15 1.78
C VAL A 108 2.16 -9.81 1.07
N GLY A 109 2.41 -9.78 -0.24
CA GLY A 109 2.13 -8.61 -1.07
C GLY A 109 0.70 -8.66 -1.58
N MET A 110 0.03 -7.52 -1.69
CA MET A 110 -1.31 -7.40 -2.25
C MET A 110 -1.34 -6.26 -3.27
N HIS A 111 -2.00 -6.50 -4.40
CA HIS A 111 -2.22 -5.52 -5.43
C HIS A 111 -3.68 -5.54 -5.91
N TYR A 112 -4.36 -4.40 -5.80
CA TYR A 112 -5.71 -4.22 -6.30
C TYR A 112 -5.94 -2.76 -6.65
N GLN A 113 -6.46 -2.46 -7.84
CA GLN A 113 -6.82 -1.11 -8.28
C GLN A 113 -5.75 -0.06 -7.92
N GLY A 114 -4.49 -0.28 -8.32
CA GLY A 114 -3.42 0.70 -8.13
C GLY A 114 -2.95 0.85 -6.67
N VAL A 115 -3.48 0.05 -5.75
CA VAL A 115 -2.97 -0.07 -4.38
C VAL A 115 -2.06 -1.29 -4.32
N SER A 116 -0.78 -1.04 -4.04
CA SER A 116 0.23 -2.07 -3.79
C SER A 116 0.72 -1.93 -2.36
N CYS A 117 0.44 -2.92 -1.52
CA CYS A 117 0.87 -2.90 -0.12
C CYS A 117 1.32 -4.29 0.34
N ASN A 118 1.96 -4.34 1.50
CA ASN A 118 2.30 -5.59 2.17
C ASN A 118 1.47 -5.72 3.44
N GLY A 119 1.03 -6.93 3.75
CA GLY A 119 0.31 -7.25 4.98
C GLY A 119 0.79 -8.56 5.59
N SER A 120 0.19 -8.92 6.72
CA SER A 120 0.36 -10.23 7.35
C SER A 120 -0.43 -11.29 6.61
N VAL A 121 0.12 -12.48 6.45
CA VAL A 121 -0.62 -13.66 6.00
C VAL A 121 -1.85 -13.91 6.89
N TYR A 122 -1.77 -13.65 8.19
CA TYR A 122 -2.88 -13.83 9.13
C TYR A 122 -4.05 -12.87 8.84
N ASP A 123 -3.77 -11.69 8.31
CA ASP A 123 -4.76 -10.66 8.01
C ASP A 123 -5.14 -10.61 6.52
N LEU A 124 -4.71 -11.59 5.72
CA LEU A 124 -4.86 -11.57 4.26
C LEU A 124 -6.33 -11.40 3.83
N ILE A 125 -7.26 -12.17 4.42
CA ILE A 125 -8.69 -12.10 4.09
C ILE A 125 -9.25 -10.70 4.39
N ASP A 126 -8.97 -10.15 5.57
CA ASP A 126 -9.50 -8.85 5.97
C ASP A 126 -8.94 -7.71 5.12
N ASN A 127 -7.65 -7.78 4.77
CA ASN A 127 -7.05 -6.80 3.86
C ASN A 127 -7.66 -6.89 2.45
N CYS A 128 -7.92 -8.08 1.93
CA CYS A 128 -8.54 -8.26 0.61
C CYS A 128 -9.98 -7.73 0.59
N ASN A 129 -10.77 -8.04 1.62
CA ASN A 129 -12.12 -7.50 1.77
C ASN A 129 -12.11 -5.98 1.83
N TRP A 130 -11.22 -5.41 2.64
CA TRP A 130 -11.10 -3.95 2.73
C TRP A 130 -10.78 -3.32 1.37
N LEU A 131 -9.89 -3.93 0.57
CA LEU A 131 -9.55 -3.45 -0.78
C LEU A 131 -10.76 -3.52 -1.72
N TRP A 132 -11.51 -4.62 -1.71
CA TRP A 132 -12.72 -4.75 -2.51
C TRP A 132 -13.80 -3.75 -2.09
N ASP A 133 -14.04 -3.57 -0.80
CA ASP A 133 -15.05 -2.63 -0.30
C ASP A 133 -14.66 -1.18 -0.61
N THR A 134 -13.37 -0.84 -0.51
CA THR A 134 -12.88 0.52 -0.72
C THR A 134 -12.84 0.90 -2.19
N TYR A 135 -12.52 -0.03 -3.09
CA TYR A 135 -12.27 0.24 -4.51
C TYR A 135 -13.25 -0.47 -5.46
N SER A 136 -14.45 -0.85 -4.99
CA SER A 136 -15.53 -1.42 -5.82
C SER A 136 -16.35 -0.34 -6.54
N SER A 137 -15.70 0.44 -7.42
CA SER A 137 -16.45 1.33 -8.32
C SER A 137 -16.95 0.56 -9.55
N LYS A 138 -18.18 0.86 -9.99
CA LYS A 138 -18.76 0.31 -11.24
C LYS A 138 -18.00 0.76 -12.49
N ASP A 139 -17.30 1.88 -12.38
CA ASP A 139 -16.56 2.50 -13.48
C ASP A 139 -15.12 1.96 -13.59
N LEU A 140 -14.67 1.18 -12.60
CA LEU A 140 -13.37 0.53 -12.64
C LEU A 140 -13.45 -0.79 -13.39
N PRO A 141 -12.44 -1.13 -14.21
CA PRO A 141 -12.33 -2.46 -14.78
C PRO A 141 -12.31 -3.49 -13.65
N ASN A 142 -13.04 -4.59 -13.83
CA ASN A 142 -13.05 -5.70 -12.87
C ASN A 142 -11.74 -6.50 -12.97
N GLU A 143 -10.65 -5.92 -12.46
CA GLU A 143 -9.35 -6.58 -12.38
C GLU A 143 -9.33 -7.51 -11.16
N PRO A 144 -8.73 -8.70 -11.27
CA PRO A 144 -8.60 -9.57 -10.11
C PRO A 144 -7.63 -8.96 -9.08
N LEU A 145 -7.92 -9.18 -7.81
CA LEU A 145 -6.96 -8.91 -6.74
C LEU A 145 -5.80 -9.87 -6.88
N GLN A 146 -4.58 -9.35 -6.82
CA GLN A 146 -3.36 -10.14 -6.89
C GLN A 146 -2.70 -10.23 -5.52
N VAL A 147 -2.29 -11.44 -5.13
CA VAL A 147 -1.56 -11.72 -3.90
C VAL A 147 -0.20 -12.30 -4.27
N ARG A 148 0.87 -11.67 -3.79
CA ARG A 148 2.24 -12.14 -3.96
C ARG A 148 2.70 -12.91 -2.71
N ILE A 149 3.12 -14.15 -2.91
CA ILE A 149 3.76 -15.00 -1.90
C ILE A 149 5.11 -15.42 -2.48
N GLY A 150 6.21 -15.01 -1.85
CA GLY A 150 7.56 -15.21 -2.39
C GLY A 150 7.72 -14.62 -3.79
N TYR A 151 7.91 -15.49 -4.79
CA TYR A 151 8.03 -15.15 -6.20
C TYR A 151 6.75 -15.42 -7.01
N ASN A 152 5.75 -16.06 -6.40
CA ASN A 152 4.51 -16.45 -7.05
C ASN A 152 3.46 -15.34 -6.92
N MET A 153 2.66 -15.18 -7.97
CA MET A 153 1.50 -14.30 -7.99
C MET A 153 0.23 -15.12 -8.14
N TYR A 154 -0.70 -14.93 -7.22
CA TYR A 154 -2.00 -15.57 -7.22
C TYR A 154 -3.07 -14.51 -7.45
N SER A 155 -4.18 -14.89 -8.08
CA SER A 155 -5.30 -14.01 -8.35
C SER A 155 -6.59 -14.53 -7.73
N ALA A 156 -7.46 -13.60 -7.33
CA ALA A 156 -8.83 -13.85 -6.91
C ALA A 156 -9.77 -12.81 -7.53
N GLY A 157 -10.91 -13.27 -8.03
CA GLY A 157 -11.97 -12.38 -8.50
C GLY A 157 -12.59 -11.61 -7.34
N TRP A 158 -13.30 -10.52 -7.65
CA TRP A 158 -14.03 -9.75 -6.64
C TRP A 158 -14.96 -10.65 -5.81
N GLY A 159 -14.86 -10.57 -4.49
CA GLY A 159 -15.68 -11.34 -3.57
C GLY A 159 -15.37 -12.85 -3.49
N ASP A 160 -14.33 -13.33 -4.16
CA ASP A 160 -13.93 -14.75 -4.14
C ASP A 160 -13.16 -15.10 -2.86
N ILE A 161 -13.89 -15.16 -1.75
CA ILE A 161 -13.33 -15.41 -0.41
C ILE A 161 -12.71 -16.79 -0.30
N GLU A 162 -13.31 -17.80 -0.94
CA GLU A 162 -12.78 -19.16 -0.90
C GLU A 162 -11.41 -19.22 -1.59
N ARG A 163 -11.25 -18.54 -2.73
CA ARG A 163 -9.94 -18.42 -3.37
C ARG A 163 -8.92 -17.70 -2.49
N ILE A 164 -9.30 -16.64 -1.76
CA ILE A 164 -8.39 -15.97 -0.83
C ILE A 164 -7.99 -16.90 0.33
N LYS A 165 -8.92 -17.70 0.87
CA LYS A 165 -8.60 -18.71 1.90
C LYS A 165 -7.60 -19.75 1.38
N GLU A 166 -7.77 -20.24 0.16
CA GLU A 166 -6.79 -21.14 -0.47
C GLU A 166 -5.41 -20.51 -0.58
N ILE A 167 -5.33 -19.27 -1.07
CA ILE A 167 -4.08 -18.51 -1.18
C ILE A 167 -3.44 -18.33 0.20
N GLN A 168 -4.24 -18.06 1.24
CA GLN A 168 -3.76 -17.94 2.62
C GLN A 168 -3.16 -19.25 3.13
N GLN A 169 -3.78 -20.40 2.83
CA GLN A 169 -3.22 -21.71 3.20
C GLN A 169 -1.91 -22.00 2.47
N ILE A 170 -1.80 -21.63 1.20
CA ILE A 170 -0.55 -21.72 0.44
C ILE A 170 0.53 -20.87 1.13
N ALA A 171 0.21 -19.62 1.49
CA ALA A 171 1.15 -18.74 2.19
C ALA A 171 1.64 -19.35 3.52
N PHE A 172 0.75 -19.96 4.31
CA PHE A 172 1.14 -20.67 5.53
C PHE A 172 2.07 -21.84 5.27
N SER A 173 1.87 -22.58 4.17
CA SER A 173 2.73 -23.72 3.81
C SER A 173 4.14 -23.30 3.36
N GLU A 174 4.32 -22.05 2.94
CA GLU A 174 5.62 -21.48 2.55
C GLU A 174 6.36 -20.82 3.72
N LEU A 175 5.75 -20.72 4.91
CA LEU A 175 6.41 -20.16 6.09
C LEU A 175 7.51 -21.09 6.62
N PRO A 176 8.62 -20.55 7.16
CA PRO A 176 9.60 -21.35 7.87
C PRO A 176 8.94 -22.05 9.07
N ILE A 177 9.26 -23.34 9.28
CA ILE A 177 8.67 -24.17 10.35
C ILE A 177 8.79 -23.54 11.75
N SER A 178 9.82 -22.73 12.00
CA SER A 178 10.03 -22.01 13.26
C SER A 178 8.95 -20.97 13.59
N GLU A 179 8.21 -20.48 12.59
CA GLU A 179 7.25 -19.37 12.71
C GLU A 179 5.80 -19.84 12.95
N ILE A 180 5.52 -21.14 12.83
CA ILE A 180 4.17 -21.71 12.99
C ILE A 180 3.77 -21.82 14.47
N THR A 181 4.73 -21.68 15.40
CA THR A 181 4.56 -22.03 16.81
C THR A 181 4.18 -20.85 17.73
N VAL A 182 4.06 -19.63 17.23
CA VAL A 182 3.66 -18.47 18.05
C VAL A 182 2.15 -18.27 17.94
N LYS A 183 1.41 -18.90 18.85
CA LYS A 183 -0.01 -18.64 19.14
C LYS A 183 -0.15 -17.87 20.44
#